data_AF-A0A5E4QCC7-F1
#
_entry.id   AF-A0A5E4QCC7-F1
#
_cell.length_a   1.000
_cell.length_b   1.000
_cell.length_c   1.000
_cell.angle_alpha   90.00
_cell.angle_beta   90.00
_cell.angle_gamma   90.00
#
_symmetry.space_group_name_H-M   'P 1'
#
loop_
_entity.id
_entity.type
_entity.pdbx_description
1 polymer ?
#
loop_
_entity_poly.entity_id
_entity_poly.type
_entity_poly.pdbx_seq_one_letter_code
_entity_poly.pdbx_strand_id
1 'polypeptide(L)'
;MQTHFAVATIGLFCLISSTTSQKTARSEFSDVASIINKYWCWRAKHCTNTGTVVCGRDLRNKARKYFVNTCAMYKVNCLRRYGFTATNMSRCIEY
;
A
#
# COMPACT_ATOMS: atom_id res chain seq x y z
N MET A 1 34.40 -53.48 21.54
CA MET A 1 33.77 -54.51 20.69
C MET A 1 32.48 -53.92 20.13
N GLN A 2 32.30 -54.09 18.83
CA GLN A 2 31.25 -53.54 17.97
C GLN A 2 30.09 -54.55 17.90
N THR A 3 28.82 -54.11 18.01
CA THR A 3 27.69 -54.60 17.19
C THR A 3 26.36 -53.82 17.39
N HIS A 4 26.02 -53.05 16.35
CA HIS A 4 24.74 -52.90 15.62
C HIS A 4 23.34 -52.73 16.28
N PHE A 5 22.75 -51.56 15.99
CA PHE A 5 21.38 -51.14 15.54
C PHE A 5 20.08 -51.76 16.09
N ALA A 6 19.14 -50.87 16.49
CA ALA A 6 17.81 -50.73 15.86
C ALA A 6 17.16 -49.37 16.21
N VAL A 7 16.57 -48.74 15.19
CA VAL A 7 15.85 -47.46 15.20
C VAL A 7 14.38 -47.68 15.54
N ALA A 8 13.80 -46.81 16.37
CA ALA A 8 12.35 -46.54 16.38
C ALA A 8 12.13 -45.03 16.52
N THR A 9 11.87 -44.38 15.39
CA THR A 9 11.29 -43.04 15.26
C THR A 9 9.91 -42.98 15.91
N ILE A 10 9.56 -41.85 16.55
CA ILE A 10 8.32 -41.06 16.39
C ILE A 10 8.29 -40.01 17.53
N GLY A 11 8.16 -38.72 17.18
CA GLY A 11 7.79 -37.68 18.16
C GLY A 11 8.48 -36.32 18.02
N LEU A 12 8.43 -35.75 16.83
CA LEU A 12 8.80 -34.36 16.52
C LEU A 12 7.85 -33.37 17.24
N PHE A 13 8.37 -32.35 17.92
CA PHE A 13 8.10 -30.92 17.66
C PHE A 13 8.77 -29.99 18.69
N CYS A 14 9.97 -29.56 18.31
CA CYS A 14 10.55 -28.21 18.37
C CYS A 14 9.99 -27.15 19.34
N LEU A 15 10.83 -26.77 20.30
CA LEU A 15 11.29 -25.40 20.60
C LEU A 15 10.48 -24.25 19.95
N ILE A 16 9.76 -23.49 20.77
CA ILE A 16 9.27 -22.16 20.37
C ILE A 16 10.03 -21.11 21.18
N SER A 17 11.11 -20.60 20.59
CA SER A 17 11.82 -19.40 21.05
C SER A 17 11.04 -18.14 20.68
N SER A 18 10.83 -17.29 21.68
CA SER A 18 10.73 -15.81 21.68
C SER A 18 10.39 -15.07 20.39
N THR A 19 9.31 -14.27 20.38
CA THR A 19 9.27 -12.97 19.65
C THR A 19 8.23 -12.01 20.24
N THR A 20 8.67 -11.07 21.06
CA THR A 20 7.92 -9.86 21.40
C THR A 20 8.24 -8.76 20.37
N SER A 21 7.21 -8.16 19.79
CA SER A 21 7.20 -6.82 19.13
C SER A 21 8.12 -6.59 17.91
N GLN A 22 7.55 -6.59 16.68
CA GLN A 22 8.06 -5.85 15.49
C GLN A 22 7.23 -6.02 14.19
N LYS A 23 6.17 -6.85 14.15
CA LYS A 23 5.43 -7.15 12.91
C LYS A 23 4.56 -6.01 12.35
N THR A 24 4.22 -4.99 13.14
CA THR A 24 3.22 -3.99 12.72
C THR A 24 3.78 -2.85 11.85
N ALA A 25 5.04 -2.43 12.05
CA ALA A 25 5.63 -1.29 11.32
C ALA A 25 6.30 -1.67 9.99
N ARG A 26 6.62 -2.95 9.78
CA ARG A 26 7.34 -3.43 8.59
C ARG A 26 6.42 -3.83 7.43
N SER A 27 5.15 -4.16 7.70
CA SER A 27 4.14 -4.43 6.65
C SER A 27 3.61 -3.13 6.02
N GLU A 28 3.20 -2.15 6.83
CA GLU A 28 2.62 -0.87 6.36
C GLU A 28 3.55 -0.08 5.40
N PHE A 29 4.87 -0.29 5.53
CA PHE A 29 5.91 0.40 4.77
C PHE A 29 6.21 -0.24 3.39
N SER A 30 5.85 -1.51 3.15
CA SER A 30 5.89 -2.13 1.81
C SER A 30 4.64 -1.77 0.98
N ASP A 31 3.51 -1.59 1.67
CA ASP A 31 2.19 -1.37 1.08
C ASP A 31 2.02 -0.02 0.39
N VAL A 32 2.69 1.03 0.89
CA VAL A 32 2.72 2.37 0.25
C VAL A 32 3.70 2.45 -0.92
N ALA A 33 4.69 1.57 -1.00
CA ALA A 33 5.61 1.55 -2.15
C ALA A 33 4.97 0.90 -3.39
N SER A 34 4.08 -0.06 -3.17
CA SER A 34 3.08 -0.47 -4.15
C SER A 34 2.22 0.72 -4.60
N ILE A 35 1.78 1.63 -3.70
CA ILE A 35 0.89 2.81 -3.92
C ILE A 35 1.35 3.79 -5.03
N ILE A 36 2.53 3.58 -5.57
CA ILE A 36 3.40 4.62 -6.09
C ILE A 36 4.04 4.25 -7.44
N ASN A 37 4.42 3.00 -7.72
CA ASN A 37 4.43 2.57 -9.15
C ASN A 37 3.00 2.57 -9.75
N LYS A 38 2.06 2.58 -8.81
CA LYS A 38 0.64 2.92 -8.80
C LYS A 38 0.32 4.41 -8.55
N TYR A 39 1.28 5.37 -8.59
CA TYR A 39 1.06 6.85 -8.69
C TYR A 39 0.24 7.24 -9.92
N TRP A 40 -0.35 6.25 -10.56
CA TRP A 40 -1.37 6.38 -11.55
C TRP A 40 -0.81 6.88 -12.87
N CYS A 41 0.49 6.72 -13.12
CA CYS A 41 1.11 7.06 -14.40
C CYS A 41 0.50 6.28 -15.58
N TRP A 42 0.24 4.98 -15.42
CA TRP A 42 -0.45 4.21 -16.45
C TRP A 42 -1.88 4.73 -16.68
N ARG A 43 -2.59 5.13 -15.62
CA ARG A 43 -3.92 5.74 -15.74
C ARG A 43 -3.87 7.10 -16.40
N ALA A 44 -2.86 7.91 -16.10
CA ALA A 44 -2.66 9.21 -16.71
C ALA A 44 -2.44 9.10 -18.23
N LYS A 45 -1.76 8.05 -18.69
CA LYS A 45 -1.52 7.78 -20.11
C LYS A 45 -2.79 7.39 -20.87
N HIS A 46 -3.71 6.68 -20.23
CA HIS A 46 -4.93 6.15 -20.85
C HIS A 46 -6.22 6.92 -20.50
N CYS A 47 -6.14 7.98 -19.69
CA CYS A 47 -7.31 8.74 -19.28
C CYS A 47 -7.66 9.89 -20.23
N THR A 48 -8.96 10.14 -20.34
CA THR A 48 -9.53 11.28 -21.05
C THR A 48 -9.86 12.39 -20.05
N ASN A 49 -9.75 13.66 -20.46
CA ASN A 49 -10.07 14.82 -19.62
C ASN A 49 -11.59 15.06 -19.54
N THR A 50 -12.36 14.04 -19.18
CA THR A 50 -13.82 14.10 -19.02
C THR A 50 -14.21 13.76 -17.58
N GLY A 51 -15.44 14.09 -17.21
CA GLY A 51 -16.00 13.82 -15.89
C GLY A 51 -16.14 15.06 -15.02
N THR A 52 -16.48 14.82 -13.75
CA THR A 52 -16.79 15.86 -12.77
C THR A 52 -15.63 16.09 -11.81
N VAL A 53 -15.69 17.21 -11.08
CA VAL A 53 -14.72 17.56 -10.04
C VAL A 53 -14.62 16.43 -9.01
N VAL A 54 -13.42 16.16 -8.50
CA VAL A 54 -13.16 15.18 -7.44
C VAL A 54 -12.33 15.78 -6.31
N CYS A 55 -12.51 15.26 -5.10
CA CYS A 55 -11.61 15.51 -3.98
C CYS A 55 -10.51 14.44 -3.98
N GLY A 56 -9.24 14.82 -4.09
CA GLY A 56 -8.10 13.92 -3.89
C GLY A 56 -7.58 14.02 -2.47
N ARG A 57 -7.43 12.89 -1.79
CA ARG A 57 -6.75 12.77 -0.49
C ARG A 57 -5.41 12.09 -0.66
N ASP A 58 -4.34 12.79 -0.29
CA ASP A 58 -3.00 12.22 -0.26
C ASP A 58 -2.86 11.37 0.99
N LEU A 59 -2.71 10.06 0.80
CA LEU A 59 -2.54 9.11 1.90
C LEU A 59 -1.23 9.34 2.67
N ARG A 60 -0.23 9.98 2.05
CA ARG A 60 1.06 10.24 2.67
C ARG A 60 1.02 11.47 3.55
N ASN A 61 0.53 12.57 2.98
CA ASN A 61 0.63 13.89 3.60
C ASN A 61 -0.68 14.32 4.27
N LYS A 62 -1.71 13.46 4.24
CA LYS A 62 -3.09 13.76 4.64
C LYS A 62 -3.67 15.01 3.95
N ALA A 63 -3.02 15.48 2.89
CA ALA A 63 -3.42 16.64 2.11
C ALA A 63 -4.69 16.37 1.33
N ARG A 64 -5.47 17.42 1.09
CA ARG A 64 -6.76 17.34 0.40
C ARG A 64 -6.81 18.42 -0.66
N LYS A 65 -7.29 18.09 -1.85
CA LYS A 65 -7.32 19.02 -2.98
C LYS A 65 -8.43 18.69 -3.95
N TYR A 66 -9.07 19.72 -4.50
CA TYR A 66 -9.99 19.55 -5.62
C TYR A 66 -9.23 19.39 -6.95
N PHE A 67 -9.69 18.46 -7.76
CA PHE A 67 -9.24 18.26 -9.14
C PHE A 67 -10.45 18.40 -10.06
N VAL A 68 -10.25 19.06 -11.20
CA VAL A 68 -11.30 19.26 -12.21
C VAL A 68 -11.93 17.95 -12.68
N ASN A 69 -11.16 16.87 -12.66
CA ASN A 69 -11.62 15.49 -12.83
C ASN A 69 -10.53 14.50 -12.35
N THR A 70 -10.87 13.22 -12.33
CA THR A 70 -9.96 12.15 -11.91
C THR A 70 -8.74 12.02 -12.82
N CYS A 71 -8.85 12.31 -14.12
CA CYS A 71 -7.71 12.27 -15.03
C CYS A 71 -6.67 13.35 -14.69
N ALA A 72 -7.12 14.56 -14.37
CA ALA A 72 -6.27 15.62 -13.87
C ALA A 72 -5.58 15.21 -12.55
N MET A 73 -6.29 14.51 -11.66
CA MET A 73 -5.68 13.93 -10.46
C MET A 73 -4.59 12.90 -10.80
N TYR A 74 -4.84 11.95 -11.70
CA TYR A 74 -3.83 10.96 -12.11
C TYR A 74 -2.63 11.60 -12.79
N LYS A 75 -2.85 12.61 -13.64
CA LYS A 75 -1.77 13.40 -14.25
C LYS A 75 -0.96 14.09 -13.18
N VAL A 76 -1.60 14.71 -12.18
CA VAL A 76 -0.90 15.32 -11.05
C VAL A 76 -0.17 14.27 -10.21
N ASN A 77 -0.77 13.12 -9.93
CA ASN A 77 -0.11 12.04 -9.19
C ASN A 77 1.12 11.53 -9.94
N CYS A 78 1.05 11.37 -11.26
CA CYS A 78 2.17 10.94 -12.06
C CYS A 78 3.26 12.02 -12.17
N LEU A 79 2.89 13.26 -12.52
CA LEU A 79 3.80 14.38 -12.74
C LEU A 79 4.46 14.85 -11.44
N ARG A 80 3.70 14.88 -10.34
CA ARG A 80 4.12 15.43 -9.04
C ARG A 80 4.39 14.36 -8.00
N ARG A 81 4.27 13.07 -8.36
CA ARG A 81 4.50 11.90 -7.49
C ARG A 81 3.69 11.94 -6.18
N TYR A 82 2.45 12.42 -6.29
CA TYR A 82 1.50 12.40 -5.19
C TYR A 82 0.73 11.08 -5.14
N GLY A 83 0.32 10.70 -3.94
CA GLY A 83 -0.55 9.56 -3.68
C GLY A 83 -2.01 9.97 -3.53
N PHE A 84 -2.49 10.99 -4.27
CA PHE A 84 -3.88 11.40 -4.15
C PHE A 84 -4.80 10.24 -4.58
N THR A 85 -5.71 9.89 -3.70
CA THR A 85 -6.79 8.94 -3.96
C THR A 85 -8.09 9.73 -4.00
N ALA A 86 -8.88 9.49 -5.03
CA ALA A 86 -10.18 10.15 -5.13
C ALA A 86 -11.04 9.73 -3.93
N THR A 87 -11.69 10.71 -3.30
CA THR A 87 -12.55 10.53 -2.15
C THR A 87 -13.78 11.41 -2.28
N ASN A 88 -14.73 11.29 -1.34
CA ASN A 88 -15.98 12.06 -1.39
C ASN A 88 -15.69 13.56 -1.27
N MET A 89 -16.40 14.39 -2.05
CA MET A 89 -16.25 15.85 -1.99
C MET A 89 -16.43 16.42 -0.59
N SER A 90 -17.36 15.89 0.21
CA SER A 90 -17.55 16.30 1.61
C SER A 90 -16.27 16.22 2.43
N ARG A 91 -15.38 15.27 2.13
CA ARG A 91 -14.09 15.13 2.82
C ARG A 91 -13.09 16.22 2.46
N CYS A 92 -13.28 16.98 1.37
CA CYS A 92 -12.46 18.16 1.10
C CYS A 92 -12.95 19.42 1.86
N ILE A 93 -14.08 19.34 2.58
CA ILE A 93 -14.70 20.48 3.29
C ILE A 93 -14.50 20.37 4.81
N GLU A 94 -13.83 19.33 5.35
CA GLU A 94 -13.60 19.29 6.80
C GLU A 94 -12.63 20.41 7.21
N TYR A 95 -13.19 21.46 7.81
CA TYR A 95 -12.53 22.56 8.51
C TYR A 95 -12.19 22.14 9.93
#